data_AF-A0A2S8YB21-F1
#
_entry.id   AF-A0A2S8YB21-F1
#
_cell.length_a   1.000
_cell.length_b   1.000
_cell.length_c   1.000
_cell.angle_alpha   90.00
_cell.angle_beta   90.00
_cell.angle_gamma   90.00
#
_symmetry.space_group_name_H-M   'P 1'
#
loop_
_entity.id
_entity.type
_entity.pdbx_description
1 polymer ?
#
loop_
_entity_poly.entity_id
_entity_poly.type
_entity_poly.pdbx_seq_one_letter_code
_entity_poly.pdbx_strand_id
1 'polypeptide(L)'
;MSQDTPYIFDATTADFDQSVIESSFHKPVLVDFWAEWCAPCKALMPMLQGIAESYQGELLLAKVNCDIEQDIVARFGIRSLPTVVLFKDGQPVDGFAGAQPESAVRALLEPHVQMPPPPTADPFTQAQLLFDESRFAEAEAALKVLLGEDNTHAGALILYARCLIERGELSEAQAVLDAVKSDEHKAALAAAKAQIQFLGQAANLPDVAELKSRLAQNPQDDEAVYQLAIQQLARQQYDPALDSLLKLFIRNRSYSEGLPHKTLLQVFELLGNDHPLVTTYRRKLFAALY
;
A
#
# COMPACT_ATOMS: atom_id res chain seq x y z
N MET A 1 -16.15 -17.95 27.80
CA MET A 1 -15.50 -16.82 28.50
C MET A 1 -15.41 -15.72 27.48
N SER A 2 -16.35 -14.78 27.51
CA SER A 2 -16.39 -13.66 26.57
C SER A 2 -15.14 -12.82 26.79
N GLN A 3 -14.30 -12.69 25.76
CA GLN A 3 -13.24 -11.70 25.77
C GLN A 3 -13.94 -10.34 25.69
N ASP A 4 -13.75 -9.49 26.70
CA ASP A 4 -14.14 -8.08 26.66
C ASP A 4 -13.27 -7.39 25.61
N THR A 5 -13.71 -7.38 24.36
CA THR A 5 -13.12 -6.57 23.30
C THR A 5 -13.71 -5.17 23.38
N PRO A 6 -12.92 -4.11 23.09
CA PRO A 6 -13.37 -2.73 23.27
C PRO A 6 -14.49 -2.30 22.30
N TYR A 7 -14.86 -3.16 21.34
CA TYR A 7 -15.84 -2.89 20.29
C TYR A 7 -17.07 -3.80 20.35
N ILE A 8 -17.24 -4.61 21.41
CA ILE A 8 -18.46 -5.38 21.67
C ILE A 8 -19.01 -4.96 23.03
N PHE A 9 -20.24 -4.47 23.09
CA PHE A 9 -20.83 -3.94 24.33
C PHE A 9 -22.33 -4.18 24.42
N ASP A 10 -22.88 -4.08 25.62
CA ASP A 10 -24.33 -4.02 25.86
C ASP A 10 -24.77 -2.55 25.82
N ALA A 11 -25.79 -2.25 25.02
CA ALA A 11 -26.36 -0.91 24.91
C ALA A 11 -27.67 -0.84 25.70
N THR A 12 -27.83 0.23 26.48
CA THR A 12 -29.00 0.46 27.33
C THR A 12 -29.74 1.70 26.90
N THR A 13 -31.00 1.86 27.33
CA THR A 13 -31.79 3.07 27.04
C THR A 13 -31.08 4.35 27.48
N ALA A 14 -30.25 4.29 28.53
CA ALA A 14 -29.51 5.43 29.05
C ALA A 14 -28.32 5.85 28.18
N ASP A 15 -27.68 4.91 27.48
CA ASP A 15 -26.45 5.16 26.71
C ASP A 15 -26.63 5.05 25.19
N PHE A 16 -27.76 4.53 24.70
CA PHE A 16 -27.93 4.15 23.29
C PHE A 16 -27.61 5.28 22.30
N ASP A 17 -28.06 6.50 22.60
CA ASP A 17 -27.79 7.64 21.71
C ASP A 17 -26.28 7.92 21.62
N GLN A 18 -25.54 7.81 22.72
CA GLN A 18 -24.09 8.01 22.72
C GLN A 18 -23.35 6.79 22.13
N SER A 19 -23.66 5.58 22.62
CA SER A 19 -22.93 4.36 22.33
C SER A 19 -23.18 3.84 20.92
N VAL A 20 -24.38 4.05 20.37
CA VAL A 20 -24.77 3.60 19.03
C VAL A 20 -24.87 4.75 18.04
N ILE A 21 -25.71 5.76 18.32
CA ILE A 21 -26.02 6.80 17.32
C ILE A 21 -24.82 7.72 17.10
N GLU A 22 -24.24 8.30 18.15
CA GLU A 22 -23.07 9.17 18.04
C GLU A 22 -21.84 8.39 17.54
N SER A 23 -21.58 7.19 18.08
CA SER A 23 -20.50 6.32 17.58
C SER A 23 -20.61 6.00 16.09
N SER A 24 -21.84 5.89 15.55
CA SER A 24 -22.07 5.56 14.14
C SER A 24 -21.63 6.63 13.14
N PHE A 25 -21.35 7.86 13.60
CA PHE A 25 -20.69 8.89 12.78
C PHE A 25 -19.18 8.64 12.60
N HIS A 26 -18.58 7.80 13.44
CA HIS A 26 -17.16 7.47 13.39
C HIS A 26 -16.90 6.06 12.86
N LYS A 27 -17.68 5.08 13.35
CA LYS A 27 -17.57 3.66 12.96
C LYS A 27 -18.97 3.06 12.87
N PRO A 28 -19.31 2.29 11.82
CA PRO A 28 -20.60 1.60 11.74
C PRO A 28 -20.86 0.73 12.98
N VAL A 29 -22.10 0.75 13.47
CA VAL A 29 -22.53 0.02 14.67
C VAL A 29 -23.59 -1.00 14.30
N LEU A 30 -23.27 -2.29 14.43
CA LEU A 30 -24.22 -3.38 14.26
C LEU A 30 -24.93 -3.64 15.59
N VAL A 31 -26.25 -3.51 15.61
CA VAL A 31 -27.06 -3.68 16.82
C VAL A 31 -27.81 -5.02 16.75
N ASP A 32 -27.52 -5.94 17.67
CA ASP A 32 -28.22 -7.22 17.85
C ASP A 32 -29.32 -7.11 18.91
N PHE A 33 -30.58 -7.16 18.47
CA PHE A 33 -31.75 -7.22 19.32
C PHE A 33 -32.05 -8.67 19.69
N TRP A 34 -31.86 -9.02 20.97
CA TRP A 34 -31.92 -10.40 21.47
C TRP A 34 -32.74 -10.54 22.75
N ALA A 35 -33.05 -11.78 23.14
CA ALA A 35 -33.67 -12.11 24.44
C ALA A 35 -33.24 -13.52 24.91
N GLU A 36 -33.31 -13.82 26.22
CA GLU A 36 -32.81 -15.09 26.77
C GLU A 36 -33.61 -16.33 26.30
N TRP A 37 -34.90 -16.14 26.08
CA TRP A 37 -35.82 -17.18 25.61
C TRP A 37 -35.70 -17.44 24.10
N CYS A 38 -34.99 -16.58 23.37
CA CYS A 38 -34.82 -16.69 21.93
C CYS A 38 -33.74 -17.73 21.57
N ALA A 39 -34.16 -18.95 21.23
CA ALA A 39 -33.23 -20.01 20.82
C ALA A 39 -32.39 -19.66 19.58
N PRO A 40 -32.93 -19.03 18.50
CA PRO A 40 -32.13 -18.63 17.35
C PRO A 40 -31.06 -17.57 17.69
N CYS A 41 -31.33 -16.68 18.65
CA CYS A 41 -30.38 -15.65 19.09
C CYS A 41 -29.10 -16.27 19.67
N LYS A 42 -29.20 -17.40 20.37
CA LYS A 42 -28.05 -18.11 20.96
C LYS A 42 -27.09 -18.67 19.91
N ALA A 43 -27.58 -18.96 18.70
CA ALA A 43 -26.73 -19.38 17.58
C ALA A 43 -26.14 -18.19 16.82
N LEU A 44 -26.90 -17.11 16.67
CA LEU A 44 -26.50 -15.90 15.94
C LEU A 44 -25.42 -15.10 16.69
N MET A 45 -25.57 -14.93 18.00
CA MET A 45 -24.69 -14.11 18.83
C MET A 45 -23.18 -14.44 18.70
N PRO A 46 -22.71 -15.70 18.84
CA PRO A 46 -21.28 -16.00 18.69
C PRO A 46 -20.77 -15.76 17.27
N MET A 47 -21.61 -15.91 16.24
CA MET A 47 -21.25 -15.60 14.87
C MET A 47 -21.10 -14.09 14.64
N LEU A 48 -22.01 -13.27 15.17
CA LEU A 48 -21.88 -11.81 15.13
C LEU A 48 -20.65 -11.31 15.88
N GLN A 49 -20.33 -11.90 17.04
CA GLN A 49 -19.10 -11.59 17.77
C GLN A 49 -17.86 -11.89 16.95
N GLY A 50 -17.77 -13.09 16.34
CA GLY A 50 -16.64 -13.44 15.47
C GLY A 50 -16.53 -12.56 14.22
N ILE A 51 -17.65 -12.13 13.65
CA ILE A 51 -17.64 -11.12 12.59
C ILE A 51 -17.07 -9.81 13.11
N ALA A 52 -17.60 -9.24 14.20
CA ALA A 52 -17.13 -7.97 14.76
C ALA A 52 -15.63 -7.99 15.09
N GLU A 53 -15.15 -9.09 15.69
CA GLU A 53 -13.73 -9.31 15.95
C GLU A 53 -12.88 -9.31 14.67
N SER A 54 -13.39 -9.91 13.58
CA SER A 54 -12.69 -9.91 12.28
C SER A 54 -12.53 -8.52 11.67
N TYR A 55 -13.32 -7.54 12.11
CA TYR A 55 -13.21 -6.14 11.69
C TYR A 55 -12.29 -5.30 12.60
N GLN A 56 -11.71 -5.86 13.67
CA GLN A 56 -10.66 -5.22 14.47
C GLN A 56 -10.93 -3.75 14.89
N GLY A 57 -12.18 -3.42 15.22
CA GLY A 57 -12.60 -2.05 15.59
C GLY A 57 -13.10 -1.17 14.45
N GLU A 58 -13.10 -1.66 13.20
CA GLU A 58 -13.79 -1.04 12.06
C GLU A 58 -15.31 -1.23 12.10
N LEU A 59 -15.79 -2.20 12.88
CA LEU A 59 -17.19 -2.49 13.15
C LEU A 59 -17.40 -2.60 14.66
N LEU A 60 -18.39 -1.88 15.19
CA LEU A 60 -18.84 -2.05 16.57
C LEU A 60 -20.04 -2.99 16.62
N LEU A 61 -20.15 -3.79 17.67
CA LEU A 61 -21.30 -4.67 17.94
C LEU A 61 -21.96 -4.27 19.27
N ALA A 62 -23.16 -3.73 19.19
CA ALA A 62 -23.99 -3.42 20.35
C ALA A 62 -25.05 -4.51 20.54
N LYS A 63 -25.22 -4.98 21.78
CA LYS A 63 -26.25 -5.96 22.15
C LYS A 63 -27.35 -5.25 22.91
N VAL A 64 -28.61 -5.44 22.50
CA VAL A 64 -29.79 -4.88 23.17
C VAL A 64 -30.68 -6.03 23.64
N ASN A 65 -30.80 -6.17 24.97
CA ASN A 65 -31.72 -7.15 25.55
C ASN A 65 -33.14 -6.60 25.50
N CYS A 66 -33.97 -7.19 24.65
CA CYS A 66 -35.34 -6.77 24.39
C CYS A 66 -36.30 -7.03 25.53
N ASP A 67 -35.96 -7.89 26.51
CA ASP A 67 -36.79 -8.08 27.71
C ASP A 67 -36.63 -6.87 28.67
N ILE A 68 -35.44 -6.25 28.68
CA ILE A 68 -35.07 -5.16 29.59
C ILE A 68 -35.31 -3.79 28.92
N GLU A 69 -34.83 -3.61 27.69
CA GLU A 69 -34.75 -2.31 27.02
C GLU A 69 -35.97 -2.05 26.10
N GLN A 70 -37.17 -2.11 26.69
CA GLN A 70 -38.44 -2.00 25.96
C GLN A 70 -38.60 -0.69 25.19
N ASP A 71 -38.04 0.41 25.69
CA ASP A 71 -38.14 1.73 25.05
C ASP A 71 -37.38 1.75 23.72
N ILE A 72 -36.20 1.12 23.66
CA ILE A 72 -35.42 0.98 22.41
C ILE A 72 -36.20 0.09 21.42
N VAL A 73 -36.73 -1.03 21.88
CA VAL A 73 -37.55 -1.96 21.06
C VAL A 73 -38.72 -1.24 20.42
N ALA A 74 -39.45 -0.43 21.19
CA ALA A 74 -40.57 0.37 20.68
C ALA A 74 -40.10 1.46 19.69
N ARG A 75 -39.02 2.18 20.02
CA ARG A 75 -38.45 3.26 19.18
C ARG A 75 -38.08 2.77 17.77
N PHE A 76 -37.48 1.58 17.66
CA PHE A 76 -37.07 1.01 16.37
C PHE A 76 -38.09 0.03 15.78
N GLY A 77 -39.24 -0.15 16.43
CA GLY A 77 -40.33 -0.97 15.91
C GLY A 77 -39.96 -2.45 15.74
N ILE A 78 -39.16 -3.01 16.66
CA ILE A 78 -38.71 -4.40 16.61
C ILE A 78 -39.91 -5.34 16.87
N ARG A 79 -40.22 -6.21 15.91
CA ARG A 79 -41.43 -7.08 15.93
C ARG A 79 -41.12 -8.58 16.09
N SER A 80 -39.86 -8.96 15.93
CA SER A 80 -39.41 -10.35 15.96
C SER A 80 -37.97 -10.42 16.45
N LEU A 81 -37.59 -11.54 17.06
CA LEU A 81 -36.22 -11.80 17.50
C LEU A 81 -35.63 -13.04 16.81
N PRO A 82 -34.33 -13.06 16.50
CA PRO A 82 -33.42 -11.90 16.53
C PRO A 82 -33.77 -10.89 15.43
N THR A 83 -33.47 -9.62 15.68
CA THR A 83 -33.40 -8.59 14.63
C THR A 83 -32.04 -7.92 14.74
N VAL A 84 -31.39 -7.67 13.62
CA VAL A 84 -30.09 -6.98 13.57
C VAL A 84 -30.21 -5.76 12.69
N VAL A 85 -29.74 -4.61 13.17
CA VAL A 85 -29.79 -3.34 12.45
C VAL A 85 -28.41 -2.72 12.40
N LEU A 86 -27.95 -2.32 11.22
CA LEU A 86 -26.71 -1.60 11.03
C LEU A 86 -26.98 -0.10 11.07
N PHE A 87 -26.26 0.61 11.95
CA PHE A 87 -26.28 2.06 12.04
C PHE A 87 -24.99 2.65 11.44
N LYS A 88 -25.16 3.70 10.65
CA LYS A 88 -24.07 4.48 10.06
C LYS A 88 -24.54 5.91 9.85
N ASP A 89 -23.67 6.88 10.10
CA ASP A 89 -23.96 8.31 9.96
C ASP A 89 -25.21 8.76 10.74
N GLY A 90 -25.40 8.18 11.94
CA GLY A 90 -26.51 8.47 12.86
C GLY A 90 -27.85 7.84 12.47
N GLN A 91 -27.90 6.98 11.44
CA GLN A 91 -29.14 6.42 10.89
C GLN A 91 -29.06 4.89 10.71
N PRO A 92 -30.19 4.17 10.77
CA PRO A 92 -30.25 2.78 10.34
C PRO A 92 -30.12 2.69 8.82
N VAL A 93 -29.09 2.01 8.32
CA VAL A 93 -28.77 1.94 6.89
C VAL A 93 -29.07 0.58 6.25
N ASP A 94 -29.04 -0.50 7.03
CA ASP A 94 -29.42 -1.85 6.59
C ASP A 94 -29.80 -2.72 7.80
N GLY A 95 -30.33 -3.91 7.59
CA GLY A 95 -30.66 -4.85 8.66
C GLY A 95 -31.41 -6.09 8.20
N PHE A 96 -31.54 -7.07 9.09
CA PHE A 96 -32.26 -8.31 8.84
C PHE A 96 -33.02 -8.80 10.08
N ALA A 97 -34.05 -9.60 9.84
CA ALA A 97 -34.77 -10.32 10.89
C ALA A 97 -34.55 -11.83 10.74
N GLY A 98 -34.55 -12.53 11.88
CA GLY A 98 -34.29 -13.96 11.96
C GLY A 98 -32.80 -14.31 11.89
N ALA A 99 -32.47 -15.58 12.11
CA ALA A 99 -31.10 -16.07 12.00
C ALA A 99 -30.69 -16.17 10.52
N GLN A 100 -29.54 -15.59 10.17
CA GLN A 100 -28.96 -15.61 8.83
C GLN A 100 -27.62 -16.36 8.85
N PRO A 101 -27.19 -16.96 7.72
CA PRO A 101 -25.84 -17.52 7.61
C PRO A 101 -24.80 -16.38 7.60
N GLU A 102 -23.58 -16.68 8.05
CA GLU A 102 -22.47 -15.70 8.14
C GLU A 102 -22.22 -14.98 6.80
N SER A 103 -22.32 -15.69 5.68
CA SER A 103 -22.14 -15.11 4.34
C SER A 103 -23.14 -14.01 4.02
N ALA A 104 -24.40 -14.16 4.43
CA ALA A 104 -25.43 -13.15 4.23
C ALA A 104 -25.17 -11.91 5.11
N VAL A 105 -24.71 -12.12 6.35
CA VAL A 105 -24.34 -11.01 7.25
C VAL A 105 -23.13 -10.25 6.67
N ARG A 106 -22.11 -10.95 6.17
CA ARG A 106 -20.95 -10.30 5.54
C ARG A 106 -21.32 -9.53 4.27
N ALA A 107 -22.19 -10.09 3.42
CA ALA A 107 -22.68 -9.41 2.22
C ALA A 107 -23.47 -8.13 2.55
N LEU A 108 -24.20 -8.12 3.66
CA LEU A 108 -24.88 -6.91 4.16
C LEU A 108 -23.89 -5.86 4.67
N LEU A 109 -22.76 -6.27 5.26
CA LEU A 109 -21.75 -5.33 5.77
C LEU A 109 -20.86 -4.74 4.67
N GLU A 110 -20.61 -5.48 3.59
CA GLU A 110 -19.66 -5.12 2.52
C GLU A 110 -19.86 -3.72 1.91
N PRO A 111 -21.09 -3.23 1.65
CA PRO A 111 -21.29 -1.86 1.14
C PRO A 111 -21.03 -0.76 2.18
N HIS A 112 -20.97 -1.10 3.47
CA HIS A 112 -21.00 -0.14 4.56
C HIS A 112 -19.72 -0.10 5.39
N VAL A 113 -18.99 -1.21 5.46
CA VAL A 113 -17.81 -1.41 6.31
C VAL A 113 -16.68 -1.98 5.47
N GLN A 114 -15.52 -1.33 5.51
CA GLN A 114 -14.32 -1.88 4.87
C GLN A 114 -13.68 -2.90 5.82
N MET A 115 -13.50 -4.13 5.34
CA MET A 115 -12.79 -5.14 6.12
C MET A 115 -11.32 -4.73 6.23
N PRO A 116 -10.75 -4.63 7.44
CA PRO A 116 -9.35 -4.32 7.59
C PRO A 116 -8.51 -5.41 6.89
N PRO A 117 -7.34 -5.04 6.35
CA PRO A 117 -6.43 -6.04 5.79
C PRO A 117 -6.09 -7.08 6.86
N PRO A 118 -6.04 -8.38 6.50
CA PRO A 118 -5.85 -9.45 7.47
C PRO A 118 -4.56 -9.25 8.29
N PRO A 119 -4.57 -9.50 9.62
CA PRO A 119 -3.43 -9.33 10.51
C PRO A 119 -2.40 -10.47 10.35
N THR A 120 -1.89 -10.67 9.14
CA THR A 120 -0.85 -11.67 8.82
C THR A 120 0.06 -11.27 7.64
N ALA A 121 0.03 -10.02 7.18
CA ALA A 121 1.17 -9.52 6.42
C ALA A 121 2.22 -9.11 7.44
N ASP A 122 3.38 -9.78 7.41
CA ASP A 122 4.60 -9.26 8.01
C ASP A 122 4.69 -7.73 7.74
N PRO A 123 4.99 -6.86 8.73
CA PRO A 123 4.94 -5.41 8.56
C PRO A 123 5.74 -4.92 7.35
N PHE A 124 6.82 -5.63 7.00
CA PHE A 124 7.56 -5.37 5.78
C PHE A 124 6.76 -5.68 4.52
N THR A 125 6.10 -6.85 4.45
CA THR A 125 5.16 -7.21 3.38
C THR A 125 4.02 -6.18 3.22
N GLN A 126 3.46 -5.67 4.32
CA GLN A 126 2.44 -4.61 4.25
C GLN A 126 3.01 -3.31 3.65
N ALA A 127 4.19 -2.89 4.10
CA ALA A 127 4.86 -1.71 3.55
C ALA A 127 5.17 -1.87 2.05
N GLN A 128 5.53 -3.07 1.59
CA GLN A 128 5.73 -3.37 0.17
C GLN A 128 4.45 -3.17 -0.63
N LEU A 129 3.32 -3.70 -0.16
CA LEU A 129 2.02 -3.52 -0.83
C LEU A 129 1.64 -2.04 -0.93
N LEU A 130 1.80 -1.29 0.17
CA LEU A 130 1.54 0.15 0.18
C LEU A 130 2.45 0.90 -0.82
N PHE A 131 3.73 0.50 -0.92
CA PHE A 131 4.65 1.09 -1.88
C PHE A 131 4.23 0.80 -3.33
N ASP A 132 3.85 -0.45 -3.63
CA ASP A 132 3.42 -0.87 -4.97
C ASP A 132 2.12 -0.19 -5.40
N GLU A 133 1.23 0.13 -4.44
CA GLU A 133 0.03 0.95 -4.62
C GLU A 133 0.32 2.46 -4.72
N SER A 134 1.60 2.87 -4.73
CA SER A 134 2.03 4.28 -4.71
C SER A 134 1.59 5.08 -3.47
N ARG A 135 1.24 4.39 -2.37
CA ARG A 135 0.87 4.97 -1.08
C ARG A 135 2.11 5.20 -0.21
N PHE A 136 3.06 5.98 -0.73
CA PHE A 136 4.40 6.12 -0.15
C PHE A 136 4.42 6.63 1.29
N ALA A 137 3.52 7.56 1.65
CA ALA A 137 3.47 8.09 3.02
C ALA A 137 3.05 7.04 4.05
N GLU A 138 2.11 6.16 3.68
CA GLU A 138 1.66 5.07 4.56
C GLU A 138 2.70 3.96 4.64
N ALA A 139 3.34 3.64 3.51
CA ALA A 139 4.49 2.72 3.49
C ALA A 139 5.62 3.23 4.40
N GLU A 140 5.94 4.53 4.32
CA GLU A 140 6.95 5.17 5.16
C GLU A 140 6.61 5.07 6.65
N ALA A 141 5.34 5.32 7.03
CA ALA A 141 4.88 5.20 8.41
C ALA A 141 5.02 3.77 8.95
N ALA A 142 4.61 2.77 8.17
CA ALA A 142 4.75 1.36 8.53
C ALA A 142 6.23 0.96 8.68
N LEU A 143 7.10 1.43 7.76
CA LEU A 143 8.54 1.15 7.81
C LEU A 143 9.22 1.79 9.01
N LYS A 144 8.81 2.99 9.43
CA LYS A 144 9.36 3.62 10.64
C LYS A 144 9.02 2.84 11.91
N VAL A 145 7.83 2.26 12.00
CA VAL A 145 7.47 1.38 13.12
C VAL A 145 8.37 0.15 13.12
N LEU A 146 8.49 -0.53 11.98
CA LEU A 146 9.34 -1.72 11.85
C LEU A 146 10.81 -1.44 12.16
N LEU A 147 11.38 -0.35 11.60
CA LEU A 147 12.77 0.04 11.83
C LEU A 147 13.02 0.57 13.26
N GLY A 148 11.96 0.97 13.97
CA GLY A 148 12.02 1.28 15.40
C GLY A 148 12.25 0.04 16.26
N GLU A 149 11.74 -1.12 15.83
CA GLU A 149 11.93 -2.41 16.49
C GLU A 149 13.22 -3.11 16.04
N ASP A 150 13.48 -3.14 14.73
CA ASP A 150 14.69 -3.70 14.11
C ASP A 150 15.29 -2.73 13.08
N ASN A 151 16.27 -1.95 13.52
CA ASN A 151 16.98 -0.99 12.67
C ASN A 151 18.01 -1.63 11.73
N THR A 152 18.15 -2.97 11.72
CA THR A 152 19.09 -3.70 10.88
C THR A 152 18.42 -4.42 9.71
N HIS A 153 17.08 -4.40 9.66
CA HIS A 153 16.31 -5.05 8.60
C HIS A 153 16.61 -4.43 7.22
N ALA A 154 17.44 -5.12 6.44
CA ALA A 154 17.97 -4.60 5.18
C ALA A 154 16.87 -4.30 4.15
N GLY A 155 15.88 -5.18 4.00
CA GLY A 155 14.73 -4.96 3.12
C GLY A 155 13.96 -3.68 3.46
N ALA A 156 13.62 -3.49 4.75
CA ALA A 156 12.92 -2.32 5.24
C ALA A 156 13.72 -1.02 5.06
N LEU A 157 15.03 -1.02 5.34
CA LEU A 157 15.90 0.14 5.09
C LEU A 157 15.90 0.54 3.61
N ILE A 158 16.02 -0.44 2.70
CA ILE A 158 16.01 -0.18 1.25
C ILE A 158 14.64 0.38 0.81
N LEU A 159 13.54 -0.20 1.28
CA LEU A 159 12.20 0.28 0.93
C LEU A 159 11.93 1.68 1.52
N TYR A 160 12.42 1.95 2.72
CA TYR A 160 12.31 3.26 3.36
C TYR A 160 13.08 4.32 2.57
N ALA A 161 14.30 4.03 2.14
CA ALA A 161 15.06 4.90 1.26
C ALA A 161 14.34 5.14 -0.07
N ARG A 162 13.68 4.13 -0.65
CA ARG A 162 12.86 4.32 -1.87
C ARG A 162 11.69 5.27 -1.62
N CYS A 163 11.03 5.21 -0.47
CA CYS A 163 9.99 6.19 -0.11
C CYS A 163 10.56 7.62 -0.05
N LEU A 164 11.74 7.79 0.54
CA LEU A 164 12.43 9.08 0.59
C LEU A 164 12.81 9.61 -0.81
N ILE A 165 13.21 8.72 -1.72
CA ILE A 165 13.49 9.08 -3.13
C ILE A 165 12.23 9.64 -3.81
N GLU A 166 11.07 8.99 -3.64
CA GLU A 166 9.80 9.46 -4.22
C GLU A 166 9.37 10.84 -3.66
N ARG A 167 9.79 11.17 -2.44
CA ARG A 167 9.59 12.49 -1.83
C ARG A 167 10.62 13.55 -2.28
N GLY A 168 11.67 13.13 -2.99
CA GLY A 168 12.78 13.99 -3.41
C GLY A 168 13.89 14.19 -2.37
N GLU A 169 13.84 13.45 -1.24
CA GLU A 169 14.79 13.56 -0.13
C GLU A 169 16.03 12.68 -0.39
N LEU A 170 16.77 13.00 -1.45
CA LEU A 170 17.85 12.15 -1.96
C LEU A 170 19.01 11.96 -0.97
N SER A 171 19.35 13.01 -0.22
CA SER A 171 20.44 12.96 0.77
C SER A 171 20.11 12.06 1.95
N GLU A 172 18.87 12.12 2.44
CA GLU A 172 18.39 11.22 3.50
C GLU A 172 18.31 9.78 3.00
N ALA A 173 17.77 9.57 1.80
CA ALA A 173 17.71 8.25 1.17
C ALA A 173 19.11 7.62 1.06
N GLN A 174 20.10 8.41 0.62
CA GLN A 174 21.48 7.93 0.51
C GLN A 174 22.05 7.50 1.88
N ALA A 175 21.85 8.31 2.93
CA ALA A 175 22.30 7.97 4.28
C ALA A 175 21.68 6.67 4.79
N VAL A 176 20.38 6.44 4.52
CA VAL A 176 19.69 5.19 4.86
C VAL A 176 20.29 3.99 4.10
N LEU A 177 20.52 4.11 2.79
CA LEU A 177 21.12 3.03 2.00
C LEU A 177 22.56 2.71 2.42
N ASP A 178 23.31 3.69 2.91
CA ASP A 178 24.67 3.50 3.43
C ASP A 178 24.69 2.80 4.80
N ALA A 179 23.57 2.77 5.52
CA ALA A 179 23.41 2.03 6.78
C ALA A 179 23.15 0.53 6.58
N VAL A 180 22.83 0.09 5.36
CA VAL A 180 22.56 -1.32 5.05
C VAL A 180 23.86 -2.13 5.10
N LYS A 181 23.94 -3.09 6.04
CA LYS A 181 25.13 -3.93 6.25
C LYS A 181 25.04 -5.33 5.64
N SER A 182 23.83 -5.81 5.35
CA SER A 182 23.58 -7.15 4.80
C SER A 182 23.67 -7.16 3.28
N ASP A 183 24.20 -8.26 2.73
CA ASP A 183 24.24 -8.52 1.29
C ASP A 183 22.99 -9.25 0.76
N GLU A 184 22.04 -9.61 1.63
CA GLU A 184 20.82 -10.36 1.25
C GLU A 184 20.02 -9.67 0.14
N HIS A 185 19.98 -8.34 0.15
CA HIS A 185 19.26 -7.51 -0.83
C HIS A 185 20.21 -6.67 -1.69
N LYS A 186 21.42 -7.17 -1.97
CA LYS A 186 22.46 -6.42 -2.71
C LYS A 186 21.98 -5.84 -4.05
N ALA A 187 21.18 -6.58 -4.81
CA ALA A 187 20.64 -6.10 -6.08
C ALA A 187 19.68 -4.92 -5.88
N ALA A 188 18.74 -5.02 -4.93
CA ALA A 188 17.80 -3.94 -4.61
C ALA A 188 18.51 -2.71 -4.04
N LEU A 189 19.56 -2.91 -3.21
CA LEU A 189 20.40 -1.84 -2.69
C LEU A 189 21.13 -1.11 -3.83
N ALA A 190 21.76 -1.85 -4.75
CA ALA A 190 22.44 -1.27 -5.91
C ALA A 190 21.46 -0.50 -6.80
N ALA A 191 20.26 -1.04 -7.02
CA ALA A 191 19.21 -0.39 -7.79
C ALA A 191 18.79 0.95 -7.17
N ALA A 192 18.54 1.00 -5.86
CA ALA A 192 18.17 2.22 -5.16
C ALA A 192 19.29 3.27 -5.20
N LYS A 193 20.56 2.87 -5.00
CA LYS A 193 21.71 3.78 -5.12
C LYS A 193 21.88 4.33 -6.54
N ALA A 194 21.71 3.49 -7.55
CA ALA A 194 21.76 3.92 -8.94
C ALA A 194 20.63 4.91 -9.28
N GLN A 195 19.43 4.71 -8.73
CA GLN A 195 18.32 5.65 -8.89
C GLN A 195 18.65 7.04 -8.31
N ILE A 196 19.22 7.11 -7.10
CA ILE A 196 19.69 8.38 -6.50
C ILE A 196 20.73 9.04 -7.40
N GLN A 197 21.68 8.26 -7.92
CA GLN A 197 22.71 8.78 -8.82
C GLN A 197 22.10 9.40 -10.08
N PHE A 198 21.16 8.72 -10.75
CA PHE A 198 20.51 9.25 -11.95
C PHE A 198 19.71 10.52 -11.65
N LEU A 199 18.98 10.57 -10.52
CA LEU A 199 18.26 11.77 -10.08
C LEU A 199 19.22 12.94 -9.82
N GLY A 200 20.32 12.69 -9.14
CA GLY A 200 21.35 13.71 -8.87
C GLY A 200 22.05 14.21 -10.13
N GLN A 201 22.33 13.32 -11.10
CA GLN A 201 22.86 13.73 -12.40
C GLN A 201 21.85 14.57 -13.18
N ALA A 202 20.61 14.09 -13.29
CA ALA A 202 19.54 14.75 -14.04
C ALA A 202 19.20 16.15 -13.52
N ALA A 203 19.37 16.41 -12.21
CA ALA A 203 19.17 17.73 -11.61
C ALA A 203 20.09 18.82 -12.19
N ASN A 204 21.26 18.44 -12.74
CA ASN A 204 22.24 19.36 -13.30
C ASN A 204 22.22 19.39 -14.84
N LEU A 205 21.28 18.70 -15.48
CA LEU A 205 21.17 18.60 -16.93
C LEU A 205 20.08 19.53 -17.50
N PRO A 206 20.19 19.92 -18.78
CA PRO A 206 19.11 20.60 -19.47
C PRO A 206 17.82 19.76 -19.43
N ASP A 207 16.67 20.43 -19.53
CA ASP A 207 15.40 19.73 -19.49
C ASP A 207 15.17 18.87 -20.74
N VAL A 208 14.18 17.96 -20.66
CA VAL A 208 13.88 17.02 -21.75
C VAL A 208 13.45 17.74 -23.04
N ALA A 209 12.81 18.91 -22.94
CA ALA A 209 12.32 19.64 -24.10
C ALA A 209 13.48 20.29 -24.86
N GLU A 210 14.43 20.89 -24.15
CA GLU A 210 15.64 21.47 -24.70
C GLU A 210 16.50 20.39 -25.37
N LEU A 211 16.72 19.25 -24.71
CA LEU A 211 17.50 18.14 -25.26
C LEU A 211 16.86 17.58 -26.53
N LYS A 212 15.54 17.44 -26.58
CA LYS A 212 14.82 17.02 -27.79
C LYS A 212 14.95 18.05 -28.91
N SER A 213 14.92 19.35 -28.59
CA SER A 213 15.14 20.41 -29.58
C SER A 213 16.55 20.36 -30.16
N ARG A 214 17.58 20.20 -29.32
CA ARG A 214 18.97 20.00 -29.75
C ARG A 214 19.09 18.82 -30.71
N LEU A 215 18.48 17.69 -30.39
CA LEU A 215 18.51 16.50 -31.24
C LEU A 215 17.72 16.62 -32.54
N ALA A 216 16.68 17.46 -32.57
CA ALA A 216 15.95 17.76 -33.81
C ALA A 216 16.81 18.61 -34.77
N GLN A 217 17.65 19.50 -34.23
CA GLN A 217 18.57 20.33 -35.02
C GLN A 217 19.83 19.56 -35.42
N ASN A 218 20.36 18.73 -34.51
CA ASN A 218 21.53 17.90 -34.73
C ASN A 218 21.31 16.47 -34.20
N PRO A 219 20.84 15.54 -35.04
CA PRO A 219 20.65 14.13 -34.66
C PRO A 219 21.94 13.40 -34.26
N GLN A 220 23.11 13.99 -34.52
CA GLN A 220 24.43 13.44 -34.17
C GLN A 220 25.04 14.09 -32.91
N ASP A 221 24.27 14.87 -32.16
CA ASP A 221 24.70 15.41 -30.86
C ASP A 221 24.77 14.29 -29.81
N ASP A 222 25.92 13.63 -29.72
CA ASP A 222 26.19 12.53 -28.77
C ASP A 222 25.97 12.96 -27.31
N GLU A 223 26.27 14.22 -26.97
CA GLU A 223 26.08 14.77 -25.63
C GLU A 223 24.59 14.87 -25.31
N ALA A 224 23.80 15.47 -26.19
CA ALA A 224 22.36 15.59 -25.99
C ALA A 224 21.67 14.21 -25.94
N VAL A 225 22.12 13.22 -26.72
CA VAL A 225 21.60 11.84 -26.63
C VAL A 225 21.87 11.25 -25.25
N TYR A 226 23.11 11.38 -24.76
CA TYR A 226 23.48 10.84 -23.45
C TYR A 226 22.72 11.54 -22.32
N GLN A 227 22.68 12.87 -22.32
CA GLN A 227 21.95 13.65 -21.31
C GLN A 227 20.46 13.34 -21.31
N LEU A 228 19.84 13.14 -22.48
CA LEU A 228 18.43 12.74 -22.58
C LEU A 228 18.20 11.36 -21.98
N ALA A 229 19.12 10.40 -22.20
CA ALA A 229 19.05 9.09 -21.59
C ALA A 229 19.11 9.18 -20.06
N ILE A 230 20.00 10.00 -19.49
CA ILE A 230 20.04 10.22 -18.03
C ILE A 230 18.74 10.84 -17.51
N GLN A 231 18.18 11.84 -18.19
CA GLN A 231 16.87 12.42 -17.85
C GLN A 231 15.73 11.38 -17.88
N GLN A 232 15.79 10.43 -18.80
CA GLN A 232 14.82 9.32 -18.91
C GLN A 232 15.01 8.31 -17.77
N LEU A 233 16.25 7.91 -17.46
CA LEU A 233 16.56 7.00 -16.36
C LEU A 233 16.14 7.55 -15.01
N ALA A 234 16.38 8.84 -14.75
CA ALA A 234 15.92 9.52 -13.54
C ALA A 234 14.39 9.44 -13.36
N ARG A 235 13.63 9.38 -14.46
CA ARG A 235 12.17 9.23 -14.48
C ARG A 235 11.71 7.78 -14.68
N GLN A 236 12.60 6.81 -14.49
CA GLN A 236 12.33 5.37 -14.64
C GLN A 236 11.84 4.96 -16.05
N GLN A 237 12.12 5.77 -17.07
CA GLN A 237 11.81 5.47 -18.48
C GLN A 237 12.93 4.62 -19.09
N TYR A 238 13.06 3.37 -18.63
CA TYR A 238 14.21 2.51 -18.94
C TYR A 238 14.30 2.12 -20.42
N ASP A 239 13.20 1.74 -21.06
CA ASP A 239 13.22 1.28 -22.45
C ASP A 239 13.76 2.34 -23.44
N PRO A 240 13.22 3.58 -23.48
CA PRO A 240 13.75 4.60 -24.39
C PRO A 240 15.19 5.03 -24.04
N ALA A 241 15.57 4.98 -22.76
CA ALA A 241 16.93 5.27 -22.34
C ALA A 241 17.93 4.21 -22.82
N LEU A 242 17.61 2.93 -22.63
CA LEU A 242 18.43 1.80 -23.07
C LEU A 242 18.60 1.79 -24.60
N ASP A 243 17.53 2.08 -25.35
CA ASP A 243 17.60 2.21 -26.80
C ASP A 243 18.54 3.34 -27.24
N SER A 244 18.42 4.51 -26.61
CA SER A 244 19.24 5.69 -26.92
C SER A 244 20.72 5.44 -26.60
N LEU A 245 21.01 4.85 -25.44
CA LEU A 245 22.37 4.50 -25.02
C LEU A 245 22.99 3.44 -25.93
N LEU A 246 22.21 2.43 -26.36
CA LEU A 246 22.70 1.41 -27.29
C LEU A 246 23.01 2.00 -28.66
N LYS A 247 22.12 2.84 -29.20
CA LYS A 247 22.37 3.53 -30.47
C LYS A 247 23.61 4.42 -30.40
N LEU A 248 23.76 5.16 -29.30
CA LEU A 248 24.95 5.97 -29.04
C LEU A 248 26.21 5.10 -28.97
N PHE A 249 26.17 3.98 -28.25
CA PHE A 249 27.27 3.03 -28.17
C PHE A 249 27.68 2.48 -29.55
N ILE A 250 26.71 2.08 -30.38
CA ILE A 250 26.98 1.57 -31.74
C ILE A 250 27.63 2.64 -32.61
N ARG A 251 27.17 3.90 -32.50
CA ARG A 251 27.67 5.03 -33.28
C ARG A 251 29.05 5.53 -32.82
N ASN A 252 29.23 5.70 -31.51
CA ASN A 252 30.43 6.25 -30.89
C ASN A 252 30.78 5.51 -29.58
N ARG A 253 31.47 4.37 -29.72
CA ARG A 253 31.87 3.50 -28.60
C ARG A 253 32.75 4.20 -27.56
N SER A 254 33.56 5.17 -27.99
CA SER A 254 34.52 5.89 -27.14
C SER A 254 33.95 7.14 -26.49
N TYR A 255 32.68 7.48 -26.73
CA TYR A 255 32.07 8.69 -26.18
C TYR A 255 32.30 8.78 -24.67
N SER A 256 32.97 9.86 -24.26
CA SER A 256 33.33 10.16 -22.86
C SER A 256 33.88 8.93 -22.11
N GLU A 257 34.93 8.29 -22.63
CA GLU A 257 35.55 7.11 -22.01
C GLU A 257 34.60 5.89 -21.88
N GLY A 258 33.72 5.72 -22.86
CA GLY A 258 32.80 4.60 -22.94
C GLY A 258 31.62 4.69 -21.96
N LEU A 259 31.21 5.92 -21.60
CA LEU A 259 30.04 6.16 -20.75
C LEU A 259 28.78 5.42 -21.20
N PRO A 260 28.41 5.36 -22.51
CA PRO A 260 27.17 4.71 -22.92
C PRO A 260 27.14 3.23 -22.55
N HIS A 261 28.27 2.53 -22.72
CA HIS A 261 28.39 1.13 -22.34
C HIS A 261 28.33 0.93 -20.82
N LYS A 262 29.07 1.75 -20.06
CA LYS A 262 29.05 1.71 -18.59
C LYS A 262 27.64 1.95 -18.04
N THR A 263 26.92 2.93 -18.58
CA THR A 263 25.54 3.23 -18.17
C THR A 263 24.57 2.10 -18.54
N LEU A 264 24.70 1.47 -19.72
CA LEU A 264 23.89 0.28 -20.06
C LEU A 264 24.06 -0.83 -19.02
N LEU A 265 25.30 -1.15 -18.65
CA LEU A 265 25.58 -2.19 -17.65
C LEU A 265 25.02 -1.82 -16.28
N GLN A 266 25.15 -0.55 -15.87
CA GLN A 266 24.57 -0.05 -14.63
C GLN A 266 23.04 -0.20 -14.60
N VAL A 267 22.35 0.09 -15.71
CA VAL A 267 20.89 -0.09 -15.82
C VAL A 267 20.53 -1.58 -15.79
N PHE A 268 21.35 -2.46 -16.35
CA PHE A 268 21.12 -3.91 -16.25
C PHE A 268 21.25 -4.43 -14.82
N GLU A 269 22.20 -3.90 -14.05
CA GLU A 269 22.32 -4.21 -12.63
C GLU A 269 21.14 -3.67 -11.84
N LEU A 270 20.69 -2.43 -12.13
CA LEU A 270 19.54 -1.80 -11.49
C LEU A 270 18.25 -2.62 -11.70
N LEU A 271 17.98 -3.05 -12.93
CA LEU A 271 16.74 -3.77 -13.26
C LEU A 271 16.78 -5.25 -12.86
N GLY A 272 17.97 -5.81 -12.66
CA GLY A 272 18.17 -7.24 -12.40
C GLY A 272 18.19 -8.10 -13.67
N ASN A 273 18.81 -9.27 -13.55
CA ASN A 273 19.11 -10.15 -14.68
C ASN A 273 17.87 -10.70 -15.40
N ASP A 274 16.77 -10.90 -14.67
CA ASP A 274 15.54 -11.51 -15.18
C ASP A 274 14.57 -10.50 -15.81
N HIS A 275 14.89 -9.20 -15.77
CA HIS A 275 14.03 -8.17 -16.31
C HIS A 275 13.94 -8.26 -17.85
N PRO A 276 12.74 -8.24 -18.46
CA PRO A 276 12.57 -8.44 -19.91
C PRO A 276 13.39 -7.47 -20.79
N LEU A 277 13.51 -6.21 -20.36
CA LEU A 277 14.36 -5.22 -21.04
C LEU A 277 15.84 -5.63 -20.99
N VAL A 278 16.33 -6.12 -19.84
CA VAL A 278 17.73 -6.53 -19.69
C VAL A 278 18.04 -7.69 -20.62
N THR A 279 17.19 -8.72 -20.68
CA THR A 279 17.33 -9.84 -21.62
C THR A 279 17.41 -9.34 -23.06
N THR A 280 16.52 -8.41 -23.43
CA THR A 280 16.45 -7.86 -24.79
C THR A 280 17.69 -7.05 -25.16
N TYR A 281 18.09 -6.10 -24.32
CA TYR A 281 19.18 -5.18 -24.60
C TYR A 281 20.56 -5.81 -24.42
N ARG A 282 20.73 -6.81 -23.54
CA ARG A 282 21.98 -7.60 -23.47
C ARG A 282 22.24 -8.34 -24.78
N ARG A 283 21.22 -8.98 -25.35
CA ARG A 283 21.34 -9.64 -26.66
C ARG A 283 21.73 -8.66 -27.77
N LYS A 284 21.08 -7.48 -27.81
CA LYS A 284 21.41 -6.43 -28.78
C LYS A 284 22.83 -5.88 -28.58
N LEU A 285 23.26 -5.67 -27.33
CA LEU A 285 24.60 -5.19 -27.00
C LEU A 285 25.68 -6.21 -27.40
N PHE A 286 25.44 -7.49 -27.13
CA PHE A 286 26.35 -8.57 -27.55
C PHE A 286 26.51 -8.60 -29.07
N ALA A 287 25.41 -8.52 -29.83
CA ALA A 287 25.43 -8.45 -31.29
C ALA A 287 26.07 -7.16 -31.84
N ALA A 288 26.17 -6.11 -31.02
CA ALA A 288 26.87 -4.87 -31.38
C ALA A 288 28.36 -4.92 -31.05
N LEU A 289 28.83 -5.87 -30.23
CA LEU A 289 30.24 -6.02 -29.84
C LEU A 289 31.03 -6.94 -30.78
N TYR A 290 30.35 -7.92 -31.39
CA TYR A 290 30.89 -8.95 -32.28
C TYR A 290 30.25 -8.89 -33.66
#